data_AF-A0A0C3FYB7-F1
#
_entry.id   AF-A0A0C3FYB7-F1
#
_cell.length_a   1.000
_cell.length_b   1.000
_cell.length_c   1.000
_cell.angle_alpha   90.00
_cell.angle_beta   90.00
_cell.angle_gamma   90.00
#
_symmetry.space_group_name_H-M   'P 1'
#
loop_
_entity.id
_entity.type
_entity.pdbx_description
1 polymer ?
#
loop_
_entity_poly.entity_id
_entity_poly.type
_entity_poly.pdbx_seq_one_letter_code
_entity_poly.pdbx_strand_id
1 'polypeptide(L)'
;MVTGPSARRLVEQAGPSEGPLVIFDNACGSNGRLEITCGDVSQRAVDGVQQRITDNGWQRTTVKIVDAQITGLPDNYFTHAVTSMGVMLMPDSNAGVNGICRILRPGGICAL
;
A
#
# COMPACT_ATOMS: atom_id res chain seq x y z
N MET A 1 13.74 -0.27 6.16
CA MET A 1 13.26 -0.69 7.49
C MET A 1 11.74 -0.61 7.48
N VAL A 2 11.03 -1.75 7.53
CA VAL A 2 9.56 -1.79 7.59
C VAL A 2 9.12 -1.32 8.98
N THR A 3 8.27 -0.31 9.06
CA THR A 3 8.10 0.52 10.28
C THR A 3 7.14 -0.06 11.34
N GLY A 4 6.84 -1.37 11.34
CA GLY A 4 6.06 -1.97 12.43
C GLY A 4 5.94 -3.51 12.40
N PRO A 5 5.69 -4.17 13.55
CA PRO A 5 5.56 -5.63 13.63
C PRO A 5 4.43 -6.21 12.77
N SER A 6 3.31 -5.48 12.65
CA SER A 6 2.14 -5.90 11.87
C SER A 6 2.39 -5.79 10.36
N ALA A 7 3.01 -4.69 9.91
CA ALA A 7 3.37 -4.47 8.51
C ALA A 7 4.36 -5.55 8.03
N ARG A 8 5.33 -5.93 8.87
CA ARG A 8 6.26 -7.01 8.57
C ARG A 8 5.55 -8.35 8.32
N ARG A 9 4.59 -8.72 9.18
CA ARG A 9 3.83 -9.96 9.01
C ARG A 9 2.94 -9.96 7.77
N LEU A 10 2.31 -8.83 7.44
CA LEU A 10 1.48 -8.70 6.23
C LEU A 10 2.32 -8.84 4.95
N VAL A 11 3.52 -8.26 4.93
CA VAL A 11 4.47 -8.44 3.81
C VAL A 11 4.96 -9.89 3.73
N GLU A 12 5.24 -10.53 4.86
CA GLU A 12 5.62 -11.95 4.91
C GLU A 12 4.47 -12.88 4.43
N GLN A 13 3.23 -12.56 4.78
CA GLN A 13 2.02 -13.30 4.36
C GLN A 13 1.71 -13.11 2.87
N ALA A 14 2.04 -11.94 2.31
CA ALA A 14 1.83 -11.64 0.91
C ALA A 14 2.71 -12.49 -0.04
N GLY A 15 3.75 -13.15 0.48
CA GLY A 15 4.55 -14.13 -0.25
C GLY A 15 5.54 -13.53 -1.27
N PRO A 16 6.46 -14.36 -1.81
CA PRO A 16 7.43 -13.93 -2.83
C PRO A 16 6.76 -13.82 -4.21
N SER A 17 7.23 -12.89 -5.06
CA SER A 17 6.76 -12.75 -6.44
C SER A 17 7.91 -12.72 -7.45
N GLU A 18 7.70 -13.30 -8.63
CA GLU A 18 8.58 -13.13 -9.78
C GLU A 18 8.24 -11.82 -10.51
N GLY A 19 9.11 -10.81 -10.38
CA GLY A 19 9.03 -9.54 -11.10
C GLY A 19 9.10 -8.28 -10.21
N PRO A 20 9.12 -7.07 -10.81
CA PRO A 20 9.09 -5.83 -10.05
C PRO A 20 7.77 -5.72 -9.29
N LEU A 21 7.89 -5.64 -7.98
CA LEU A 21 6.80 -5.54 -7.02
C LEU A 21 6.34 -4.09 -6.92
N VAL A 22 5.09 -3.85 -7.32
CA VAL A 22 4.38 -2.61 -7.03
C VAL A 22 3.46 -2.87 -5.84
N ILE A 23 3.78 -2.27 -4.70
CA ILE A 23 3.06 -2.45 -3.44
C ILE A 23 2.26 -1.18 -3.16
N PHE A 24 0.96 -1.34 -2.90
CA PHE A 24 0.21 -0.31 -2.17
C PHE A 24 0.40 -0.58 -0.67
N ASP A 25 1.20 0.24 0.01
CA ASP A 25 1.56 0.06 1.41
C ASP A 25 1.31 1.36 2.17
N ASN A 26 0.27 1.36 3.00
CA ASN A 26 0.07 2.41 4.00
C ASN A 26 1.11 2.21 5.13
N ALA A 27 2.33 2.74 4.92
CA ALA A 27 3.51 2.79 5.82
C ALA A 27 4.74 1.92 5.44
N CYS A 28 5.23 2.05 4.21
CA CYS A 28 6.42 1.31 3.75
C CYS A 28 7.75 2.00 4.03
N GLY A 29 8.80 1.26 4.37
CA GLY A 29 10.18 1.66 4.07
C GLY A 29 10.80 0.72 3.04
N SER A 30 11.42 1.24 1.98
CA SER A 30 11.80 0.48 0.78
C SER A 30 13.24 -0.08 0.79
N ASN A 31 13.46 -1.23 0.14
CA ASN A 31 14.78 -1.79 -0.21
C ASN A 31 14.89 -1.89 -1.75
N GLY A 32 15.28 -0.80 -2.43
CA GLY A 32 15.92 -0.72 -3.75
C GLY A 32 15.26 -1.32 -5.03
N ARG A 33 14.43 -2.36 -4.96
CA ARG A 33 13.85 -3.07 -6.13
C ARG A 33 12.34 -2.90 -6.29
N LEU A 34 11.68 -2.24 -5.32
CA LEU A 34 10.23 -2.11 -5.25
C LEU A 34 9.82 -0.71 -5.72
N GLU A 35 8.68 -0.59 -6.40
CA GLU A 35 7.98 0.69 -6.53
C GLU A 35 6.82 0.69 -5.55
N ILE A 36 6.74 1.70 -4.68
CA ILE A 36 5.75 1.68 -3.61
C ILE A 36 4.87 2.91 -3.72
N THR A 37 3.55 2.71 -3.64
CA THR A 37 2.57 3.78 -3.52
C THR A 37 1.94 3.70 -2.13
N CYS A 38 2.21 4.69 -1.29
CA CYS A 38 1.56 4.83 0.00
C CYS A 38 0.30 5.69 -0.16
N GLY A 39 -0.85 5.20 0.28
CA GLY A 39 -2.11 5.94 0.21
C GLY A 39 -2.86 5.97 1.53
N ASP A 40 -3.40 7.13 1.88
CA ASP A 40 -4.29 7.31 3.03
C ASP A 40 -5.30 8.43 2.73
N VAL A 41 -6.46 8.43 3.40
CA VAL A 41 -7.46 9.51 3.30
C VAL A 41 -7.05 10.74 4.11
N SER A 42 -6.19 10.57 5.11
CA SER A 42 -5.74 11.61 6.02
C SER A 42 -4.51 12.33 5.49
N GLN A 43 -4.63 13.64 5.27
CA GLN A 43 -3.49 14.49 4.92
C GLN A 43 -2.36 14.40 5.95
N ARG A 44 -2.72 14.32 7.24
CA ARG A 44 -1.75 14.17 8.32
C ARG A 44 -0.94 12.88 8.20
N ALA A 45 -1.57 11.77 7.79
CA ALA A 45 -0.89 10.50 7.59
C ALA A 45 0.05 10.57 6.37
N VAL A 46 -0.42 11.14 5.26
CA VAL A 46 0.37 11.38 4.06
C VAL A 46 1.61 12.24 4.34
N ASP A 47 1.44 13.36 5.05
CA ASP A 47 2.55 14.25 5.42
C ASP A 47 3.57 13.52 6.32
N GLY A 48 3.07 12.72 7.27
CA GLY A 48 3.92 11.92 8.15
C GLY A 48 4.75 10.87 7.39
N VAL A 49 4.16 10.21 6.38
CA VAL A 49 4.89 9.27 5.52
C VAL A 49 5.86 10.02 4.59
N GLN A 50 5.46 11.18 4.05
CA GLN A 50 6.34 12.02 3.24
C GLN A 50 7.59 12.45 3.99
N GLN A 51 7.45 12.86 5.26
CA GLN A 51 8.59 13.19 6.10
C GLN A 51 9.51 11.98 6.33
N ARG A 52 8.93 10.79 6.59
CA ARG A 52 9.72 9.55 6.75
C ARG A 52 10.46 9.17 5.47
N ILE A 53 9.86 9.35 4.30
CA ILE A 53 10.52 9.14 3.00
C ILE A 53 11.78 10.00 2.94
N THR A 54 11.67 11.29 3.27
CA THR A 54 12.80 12.24 3.28
C THR A 54 13.86 11.86 4.30
N ASP A 55 13.47 11.64 5.55
CA ASP A 55 14.40 11.38 6.67
C ASP A 55 15.20 10.10 6.48
N ASN A 56 14.59 9.08 5.87
CA ASN A 56 15.20 7.76 5.67
C ASN A 56 15.72 7.54 4.25
N GLY A 57 15.60 8.54 3.37
CA GLY A 57 16.05 8.47 1.97
C GLY A 57 15.38 7.35 1.16
N TRP A 58 14.11 7.04 1.42
CA TRP A 58 13.40 5.99 0.70
C TRP A 58 13.27 6.33 -0.78
N GLN A 59 13.86 5.49 -1.62
CA GLN A 59 13.81 5.64 -3.07
C GLN A 59 12.59 4.90 -3.64
N ARG A 60 12.08 5.39 -4.78
CA ARG A 60 10.99 4.74 -5.55
C ARG A 60 9.69 4.56 -4.75
N THR A 61 9.46 5.45 -3.78
CA THR A 61 8.23 5.51 -3.00
C THR A 61 7.48 6.80 -3.33
N THR A 62 6.22 6.66 -3.68
CA THR A 62 5.28 7.76 -3.91
C THR A 62 4.24 7.76 -2.81
N VAL A 63 3.88 8.91 -2.25
CA VAL A 63 2.79 9.04 -1.29
C VAL A 63 1.69 9.92 -1.86
N LYS A 64 0.43 9.52 -1.68
CA LYS A 64 -0.75 10.21 -2.23
C LYS A 64 -1.93 10.14 -1.27
N ILE A 65 -2.84 11.10 -1.36
CA ILE A 65 -4.17 10.95 -0.75
C ILE A 65 -4.96 9.95 -1.59
N VAL A 66 -5.44 8.89 -0.95
CA VAL A 66 -6.19 7.81 -1.60
C VAL A 66 -7.31 7.34 -0.67
N ASP A 67 -8.54 7.41 -1.14
CA ASP A 67 -9.67 6.72 -0.52
C ASP A 67 -9.79 5.31 -1.11
N ALA A 68 -9.63 4.28 -0.27
CA ALA A 68 -9.72 2.88 -0.69
C ALA A 68 -11.07 2.55 -1.37
N GLN A 69 -12.14 3.26 -1.01
CA GLN A 69 -13.47 3.06 -1.59
C GLN A 69 -13.58 3.60 -3.03
N ILE A 70 -12.76 4.61 -3.38
CA ILE A 70 -12.72 5.26 -4.70
C ILE A 70 -11.28 5.70 -5.06
N THR A 71 -10.38 4.73 -5.26
CA THR A 71 -8.93 5.02 -5.24
C THR A 71 -8.42 5.96 -6.32
N GLY A 72 -9.09 6.07 -7.47
CA GLY A 72 -8.59 6.82 -8.64
C GLY A 72 -7.29 6.25 -9.25
N LEU A 73 -6.81 5.11 -8.75
CA LEU A 73 -5.64 4.39 -9.25
C LEU A 73 -6.01 3.50 -10.45
N PRO A 74 -5.06 3.17 -11.33
CA PRO A 74 -5.31 2.34 -12.51
C PRO A 74 -5.73 0.91 -12.14
N ASP A 75 -6.63 0.34 -12.95
CA ASP A 75 -7.03 -1.06 -12.91
C ASP A 75 -5.86 -1.97 -13.23
N ASN A 76 -5.82 -3.16 -12.62
CA ASN A 76 -4.90 -4.24 -12.98
C ASN A 76 -3.40 -3.85 -12.99
N TYR A 77 -3.00 -2.90 -12.15
CA TYR A 77 -1.65 -2.33 -12.17
C TYR A 77 -0.76 -2.91 -11.08
N PHE A 78 -1.30 -3.03 -9.86
CA PHE A 78 -0.52 -3.41 -8.70
C PHE A 78 -0.36 -4.92 -8.62
N THR A 79 0.82 -5.35 -8.18
CA THR A 79 1.10 -6.76 -7.91
C THR A 79 0.61 -7.17 -6.52
N HIS A 80 0.72 -6.25 -5.56
CA HIS A 80 0.39 -6.48 -4.16
C HIS A 80 -0.31 -5.25 -3.59
N ALA A 81 -1.30 -5.50 -2.74
CA ALA A 81 -1.97 -4.46 -1.98
C ALA A 81 -2.02 -4.88 -0.50
N VAL A 82 -1.52 -4.02 0.37
CA VAL A 82 -1.43 -4.25 1.79
C VAL A 82 -2.21 -3.17 2.52
N THR A 83 -3.21 -3.59 3.28
CA THR A 83 -3.99 -2.69 4.14
C THR A 83 -3.86 -3.19 5.57
N SER A 84 -3.14 -2.47 6.42
CA SER A 84 -3.04 -2.82 7.85
C SER A 84 -4.09 -2.08 8.65
N MET A 85 -5.06 -2.79 9.22
CA MET A 85 -6.12 -2.22 10.10
C MET A 85 -6.96 -1.09 9.46
N GLY A 86 -6.95 -0.97 8.12
CA GLY A 86 -7.69 0.08 7.42
C GLY A 86 -9.15 -0.31 7.10
N VAL A 87 -9.38 -1.56 6.69
CA VAL A 87 -10.71 -2.00 6.19
C VAL A 87 -11.80 -1.86 7.25
N MET A 88 -11.49 -2.14 8.51
CA MET A 88 -12.44 -2.05 9.62
C MET A 88 -12.87 -0.61 9.95
N LEU A 89 -12.11 0.39 9.47
CA LEU A 89 -12.38 1.81 9.72
C LEU A 89 -13.14 2.48 8.56
N MET A 90 -13.34 1.77 7.45
CA MET A 90 -14.03 2.31 6.27
C MET A 90 -15.54 2.32 6.48
N PRO A 91 -16.25 3.40 6.08
CA PRO A 91 -17.71 3.44 6.11
C PRO A 91 -18.35 2.31 5.29
N ASP A 92 -17.81 2.04 4.09
CA ASP A 92 -18.17 0.89 3.27
C ASP A 92 -16.92 0.01 3.03
N SER A 93 -16.77 -0.99 3.89
CA SER A 93 -15.65 -1.94 3.80
C SER A 93 -15.69 -2.78 2.53
N ASN A 94 -16.87 -3.07 1.98
CA ASN A 94 -17.00 -3.82 0.72
C ASN A 94 -16.53 -2.96 -0.46
N ALA A 95 -16.89 -1.68 -0.50
CA ALA A 95 -16.37 -0.75 -1.50
C ALA A 95 -14.84 -0.64 -1.40
N GLY A 96 -14.29 -0.58 -0.19
CA GLY A 96 -12.85 -0.61 0.04
C GLY A 96 -12.16 -1.86 -0.50
N VAL A 97 -12.67 -3.05 -0.17
CA VAL A 97 -12.12 -4.33 -0.68
C VAL A 97 -12.26 -4.42 -2.20
N ASN A 98 -13.39 -4.00 -2.77
CA ASN A 98 -13.58 -3.97 -4.22
C ASN A 98 -12.60 -3.02 -4.91
N GLY A 99 -12.34 -1.85 -4.32
CA GLY A 99 -11.34 -0.90 -4.79
C GLY A 99 -9.94 -1.50 -4.80
N ILE A 100 -9.57 -2.23 -3.75
CA ILE A 100 -8.29 -2.96 -3.66
C ILE A 100 -8.20 -4.06 -4.73
N CYS A 101 -9.26 -4.87 -4.90
CA CYS A 101 -9.27 -5.91 -5.92
C CYS A 101 -9.15 -5.35 -7.35
N ARG A 102 -9.79 -4.20 -7.64
CA ARG A 102 -9.74 -3.55 -8.96
C ARG A 102 -8.32 -3.13 -9.35
N ILE A 103 -7.56 -2.57 -8.40
CA ILE A 103 -6.22 -2.05 -8.70
C ILE A 103 -5.18 -3.18 -8.84
N LEU A 104 -5.48 -4.37 -8.32
CA LEU A 104 -4.62 -5.55 -8.46
C LEU A 104 -4.74 -6.16 -9.85
N ARG A 105 -3.61 -6.52 -10.45
CA ARG A 105 -3.58 -7.33 -11.68
C ARG A 105 -4.16 -8.73 -11.44
N PRO A 106 -4.55 -9.48 -12.48
CA PRO A 106 -4.91 -10.89 -12.34
C PRO A 106 -3.78 -11.68 -11.66
N GLY A 107 -4.12 -12.44 -10.61
CA GLY A 107 -3.15 -13.15 -9.78
C GLY A 107 -2.36 -12.27 -8.79
N GLY A 108 -2.73 -11.00 -8.66
CA GLY A 108 -2.21 -10.11 -7.61
C GLY A 108 -2.68 -10.54 -6.22
N ILE A 109 -1.91 -10.17 -5.21
CA ILE A 109 -2.12 -10.60 -3.82
C ILE A 109 -2.60 -9.44 -2.98
N CYS A 110 -3.68 -9.65 -2.22
CA CYS A 110 -4.13 -8.72 -1.19
C CYS A 110 -3.84 -9.27 0.21
N ALA A 111 -3.37 -8.42 1.11
CA ALA A 111 -3.27 -8.69 2.54
C ALA A 111 -3.98 -7.58 3.31
N LEU A 112 -4.95 -7.93 4.16
CA LEU A 112 -5.86 -7.02 4.87
C LEU A 112 -5.76 -7.19 6.39
#